data_AF-A0A446BBL1-F1
#
_entry.id   AF-A0A446BBL1-F1
#
_cell.length_a   1.000
_cell.length_b   1.000
_cell.length_c   1.000
_cell.angle_alpha   90.00
_cell.angle_beta   90.00
_cell.angle_gamma   90.00
#
_symmetry.space_group_name_H-M   'P 1'
#
loop_
_entity.id
_entity.type
_entity.pdbx_description
1 polymer ?
#
loop_
_entity_poly.entity_id
_entity_poly.type
_entity_poly.pdbx_seq_one_letter_code
_entity_poly.pdbx_strand_id
1 'polypeptide(L)'
;MNCTLQFDGRVPSDLVAADFDSPNKFFSEKFVLGQGLKFDQALRVLPVAGGSLFDIDVDAQPVEVLISDNSIFNGQVGFRRAELIPASNDGTDPSTQGVKTLHFSVKKDAERPLNLSHEYQLVFLESNDFSTNQFVLKTGTILGQNTADPDTLQVFGNVNQGQLLFSTPFVDGVFHNFALKLDFDQSTTQVFFSAGEDPLKAVTGVLENDLSGQGQFHFGVLKKPVGGQGDITKNGFQEAGINEGIILGGIFEEDSAVGCITLAGKKA
;
A
#
# COMPACT_ATOMS: atom_id res chain seq x y z
N MET A 1 2.32 23.02 12.47
CA MET A 1 0.94 23.10 11.92
C MET A 1 0.45 21.68 11.88
N ASN A 2 -0.63 21.33 12.56
CA ASN A 2 -1.18 19.97 12.50
C ASN A 2 -2.08 19.89 11.27
N CYS A 3 -1.84 18.93 10.39
CA CYS A 3 -2.77 18.63 9.30
C CYS A 3 -4.03 17.98 9.85
N THR A 4 -5.17 18.34 9.30
CA THR A 4 -6.40 17.57 9.50
C THR A 4 -6.24 16.23 8.78
N LEU A 5 -6.63 15.14 9.41
CA LEU A 5 -6.63 13.83 8.76
C LEU A 5 -7.91 13.65 7.96
N GLN A 6 -7.76 13.20 6.72
CA GLN A 6 -8.84 12.71 5.89
C GLN A 6 -9.28 11.31 6.35
N PHE A 7 -8.32 10.44 6.62
CA PHE A 7 -8.51 9.21 7.38
C PHE A 7 -7.27 8.88 8.21
N ASP A 8 -7.45 8.06 9.24
CA ASP A 8 -6.37 7.54 10.08
C ASP A 8 -6.47 6.01 10.13
N GLY A 9 -5.59 5.33 9.39
CA GLY A 9 -5.48 3.87 9.32
C GLY A 9 -4.41 3.31 10.26
N ARG A 10 -3.81 4.14 11.13
CA ARG A 10 -2.86 3.65 12.13
C ARG A 10 -3.61 2.84 13.18
N VAL A 11 -3.19 1.59 13.33
CA VAL A 11 -3.90 0.60 14.13
C VAL A 11 -3.58 0.81 15.60
N PRO A 12 -4.56 1.05 16.49
CA PRO A 12 -4.27 1.35 17.89
C PRO A 12 -3.77 0.10 18.63
N SER A 13 -3.10 0.30 19.76
CA SER A 13 -2.50 -0.76 20.59
C SER A 13 -3.47 -1.80 21.17
N ASP A 14 -4.77 -1.53 21.14
CA ASP A 14 -5.83 -2.42 21.63
C ASP A 14 -6.52 -3.26 20.53
N LEU A 15 -6.29 -2.96 19.25
CA LEU A 15 -6.87 -3.72 18.14
C LEU A 15 -6.08 -5.01 17.89
N VAL A 16 -6.78 -6.10 17.63
CA VAL A 16 -6.21 -7.40 17.23
C VAL A 16 -6.71 -7.82 15.86
N ALA A 17 -6.06 -8.82 15.24
CA ALA A 17 -6.38 -9.24 13.87
C ALA A 17 -7.87 -9.64 13.68
N ALA A 18 -8.48 -10.25 14.70
CA ALA A 18 -9.89 -10.64 14.67
C ALA A 18 -10.87 -9.45 14.61
N ASP A 19 -10.46 -8.26 15.04
CA ASP A 19 -11.33 -7.07 14.98
C ASP A 19 -11.50 -6.55 13.55
N PHE A 20 -10.62 -6.94 12.62
CA PHE A 20 -10.73 -6.60 11.20
C PHE A 20 -11.83 -7.40 10.49
N ASP A 21 -12.27 -8.53 11.06
CA ASP A 21 -13.36 -9.36 10.52
C ASP A 21 -14.75 -8.81 10.85
N SER A 22 -14.82 -7.66 11.52
CA SER A 22 -16.04 -6.96 11.87
C SER A 22 -15.91 -5.47 11.57
N PRO A 23 -17.04 -4.76 11.34
CA PRO A 23 -17.00 -3.33 11.09
C PRO A 23 -16.24 -2.60 12.21
N ASN A 24 -15.23 -1.84 11.82
CA ASN A 24 -14.44 -1.00 12.71
C ASN A 24 -14.20 0.36 12.05
N LYS A 25 -13.57 1.30 12.78
CA LYS A 25 -13.37 2.68 12.31
C LYS A 25 -12.14 2.89 11.42
N PHE A 26 -11.29 1.88 11.27
CA PHE A 26 -9.97 2.00 10.64
C PHE A 26 -9.99 1.39 9.24
N PHE A 27 -10.40 0.13 9.14
CA PHE A 27 -10.43 -0.62 7.88
C PHE A 27 -11.77 -1.31 7.69
N SER A 28 -12.20 -1.35 6.44
CA SER A 28 -13.44 -2.01 6.02
C SER A 28 -13.36 -3.52 6.26
N GLU A 29 -14.43 -4.10 6.80
CA GLU A 29 -14.61 -5.55 6.89
C GLU A 29 -14.95 -6.18 5.52
N LYS A 30 -15.19 -5.35 4.49
CA LYS A 30 -15.41 -5.84 3.13
C LYS A 30 -14.08 -6.30 2.55
N PHE A 31 -13.99 -7.61 2.36
CA PHE A 31 -12.75 -8.29 2.06
C PHE A 31 -12.28 -8.09 0.61
N VAL A 32 -11.02 -7.69 0.44
CA VAL A 32 -10.22 -8.09 -0.71
C VAL A 32 -9.35 -9.27 -0.30
N LEU A 33 -10.01 -10.42 -0.07
CA LEU A 33 -9.37 -11.66 0.39
C LEU A 33 -9.75 -12.85 -0.50
N GLY A 34 -9.02 -13.95 -0.33
CA GLY A 34 -9.40 -15.24 -0.87
C GLY A 34 -10.82 -15.67 -0.45
N GLN A 35 -11.49 -16.44 -1.31
CA GLN A 35 -12.82 -16.94 -0.99
C GLN A 35 -12.83 -17.72 0.33
N GLY A 36 -13.62 -17.25 1.30
CA GLY A 36 -13.76 -17.87 2.62
C GLY A 36 -12.62 -17.57 3.60
N LEU A 37 -11.60 -16.82 3.19
CA LEU A 37 -10.58 -16.29 4.09
C LEU A 37 -11.13 -15.11 4.89
N LYS A 38 -10.59 -14.98 6.09
CA LYS A 38 -10.80 -13.87 7.01
C LYS A 38 -9.51 -13.09 7.22
N PHE A 39 -9.62 -11.85 7.68
CA PHE A 39 -8.48 -11.04 8.01
C PHE A 39 -7.68 -11.63 9.17
N ASP A 40 -8.30 -12.27 10.17
CA ASP A 40 -7.54 -12.95 11.25
C ASP A 40 -6.63 -14.10 10.76
N GLN A 41 -6.88 -14.61 9.55
CA GLN A 41 -6.07 -15.61 8.86
C GLN A 41 -5.04 -15.01 7.90
N ALA A 42 -5.25 -13.77 7.45
CA ALA A 42 -4.45 -13.08 6.44
C ALA A 42 -3.73 -11.84 6.99
N LEU A 43 -3.87 -11.53 8.28
CA LEU A 43 -3.24 -10.41 8.96
C LEU A 43 -2.57 -10.86 10.25
N ARG A 44 -1.49 -10.17 10.61
CA ARG A 44 -0.96 -10.16 11.97
C ARG A 44 -0.83 -8.72 12.45
N VAL A 45 -1.30 -8.45 13.65
CA VAL A 45 -1.00 -7.18 14.32
C VAL A 45 0.28 -7.37 15.12
N LEU A 46 1.24 -6.48 14.92
CA LEU A 46 2.58 -6.57 15.47
C LEU A 46 2.77 -5.58 16.63
N PRO A 47 3.72 -5.82 17.55
CA PRO A 47 3.95 -4.93 18.68
C PRO A 47 4.35 -3.51 18.26
N VAL A 48 3.86 -2.49 18.99
CA VAL A 48 4.18 -1.05 18.81
C VAL A 48 5.68 -0.77 18.77
N ALA A 49 6.48 -1.50 19.55
CA ALA A 49 7.94 -1.33 19.59
C ALA A 49 8.62 -1.61 18.23
N GLY A 50 7.94 -2.29 17.31
CA GLY A 50 8.39 -2.51 15.94
C GLY A 50 7.71 -1.60 14.91
N GLY A 51 7.06 -0.51 15.34
CA GLY A 51 6.34 0.45 14.49
C GLY A 51 7.21 1.23 13.51
N SER A 52 6.57 1.82 12.50
CA SER A 52 7.21 2.76 11.58
C SER A 52 7.44 4.13 12.22
N LEU A 53 8.07 5.04 11.47
CA LEU A 53 8.28 6.44 11.83
C LEU A 53 7.00 7.14 12.32
N PHE A 54 5.82 6.74 11.81
CA PHE A 54 4.55 7.40 12.10
C PHE A 54 3.64 6.62 13.06
N ASP A 55 4.09 5.45 13.53
CA ASP A 55 3.31 4.63 14.46
C ASP A 55 3.68 4.91 15.93
N ILE A 56 4.98 5.03 16.20
CA ILE A 56 5.54 5.06 17.57
C ILE A 56 4.90 6.17 18.42
N ASP A 57 4.79 7.38 17.88
CA ASP A 57 4.35 8.54 18.67
C ASP A 57 2.84 8.60 18.91
N VAL A 58 2.08 7.71 18.27
CA VAL A 58 0.63 7.58 18.44
C VAL A 58 0.23 6.24 19.03
N ASP A 59 1.20 5.47 19.55
CA ASP A 59 1.00 4.13 20.12
C ASP A 59 0.28 3.17 19.16
N ALA A 60 0.66 3.24 17.88
CA ALA A 60 0.08 2.39 16.85
C ALA A 60 0.92 1.14 16.57
N GLN A 61 0.23 0.09 16.13
CA GLN A 61 0.75 -1.21 15.78
C GLN A 61 0.93 -1.31 14.26
N PRO A 62 2.10 -1.76 13.76
CA PRO A 62 2.19 -2.17 12.37
C PRO A 62 1.37 -3.43 12.13
N VAL A 63 0.90 -3.60 10.90
CA VAL A 63 0.16 -4.78 10.45
C VAL A 63 0.92 -5.51 9.37
N GLU A 64 1.03 -6.82 9.50
CA GLU A 64 1.57 -7.69 8.47
C GLU A 64 0.41 -8.26 7.66
N VAL A 65 0.43 -8.04 6.34
CA VAL A 65 -0.54 -8.61 5.41
C VAL A 65 0.08 -9.84 4.75
N LEU A 66 -0.63 -10.96 4.82
CA LEU A 66 -0.18 -12.28 4.42
C LEU A 66 -0.92 -12.79 3.19
N ILE A 67 -0.19 -13.46 2.30
CA ILE A 67 -0.77 -14.26 1.23
C ILE A 67 -0.33 -15.71 1.33
N SER A 68 -1.27 -16.60 1.01
CA SER A 68 -1.08 -18.04 0.90
C SER A 68 -1.68 -18.55 -0.40
N ASP A 69 -1.59 -19.85 -0.66
CA ASP A 69 -2.26 -20.48 -1.81
C ASP A 69 -3.77 -20.18 -1.88
N ASN A 70 -4.41 -19.94 -0.73
CA ASN A 70 -5.84 -19.67 -0.62
C ASN A 70 -6.22 -18.22 -0.93
N SER A 71 -5.27 -17.30 -1.10
CA SER A 71 -5.51 -15.87 -1.29
C SER A 71 -6.03 -15.53 -2.70
N ILE A 72 -7.04 -16.24 -3.19
CA ILE A 72 -7.64 -16.09 -4.53
C ILE A 72 -8.91 -15.24 -4.43
N PHE A 73 -8.78 -13.94 -4.65
CA PHE A 73 -9.91 -13.01 -4.64
C PHE A 73 -10.71 -13.09 -5.95
N ASN A 74 -12.04 -13.09 -5.85
CA ASN A 74 -12.97 -13.02 -6.99
C ASN A 74 -12.64 -14.00 -8.15
N GLY A 75 -12.21 -15.21 -7.79
CA GLY A 75 -11.80 -16.27 -8.72
C GLY A 75 -10.58 -15.93 -9.57
N GLN A 76 -9.80 -14.89 -9.26
CA GLN A 76 -8.57 -14.49 -9.95
C GLN A 76 -7.44 -15.49 -9.62
N VAL A 77 -7.54 -16.72 -10.14
CA VAL A 77 -6.62 -17.82 -9.81
C VAL A 77 -5.16 -17.56 -10.20
N GLY A 78 -4.92 -16.64 -11.15
CA GLY A 78 -3.59 -16.17 -11.53
C GLY A 78 -2.97 -15.21 -10.51
N PHE A 79 -3.75 -14.62 -9.60
CA PHE A 79 -3.28 -13.68 -8.57
C PHE A 79 -3.32 -14.29 -7.16
N ARG A 80 -2.56 -13.67 -6.25
CA ARG A 80 -2.74 -13.81 -4.80
C ARG A 80 -2.97 -12.44 -4.20
N ARG A 81 -4.06 -12.27 -3.47
CA ARG A 81 -4.55 -10.97 -2.97
C ARG A 81 -4.98 -11.04 -1.52
N ALA A 82 -4.46 -10.11 -0.74
CA ALA A 82 -4.98 -9.72 0.55
C ALA A 82 -4.72 -8.22 0.71
N GLU A 83 -5.78 -7.42 0.81
CA GLU A 83 -5.67 -5.95 0.84
C GLU A 83 -6.66 -5.36 1.86
N LEU A 84 -6.19 -4.35 2.58
CA LEU A 84 -6.96 -3.49 3.48
C LEU A 84 -7.41 -2.24 2.72
N ILE A 85 -8.64 -1.80 2.98
CA ILE A 85 -9.21 -0.54 2.49
C ILE A 85 -9.65 0.30 3.70
N PRO A 86 -9.31 1.59 3.79
CA PRO A 86 -9.76 2.44 4.89
C PRO A 86 -11.28 2.40 5.04
N ALA A 87 -11.80 2.32 6.26
CA ALA A 87 -13.24 2.14 6.51
C ALA A 87 -14.11 3.26 5.93
N SER A 88 -13.57 4.48 5.88
CA SER A 88 -14.25 5.65 5.32
C SER A 88 -14.17 5.75 3.79
N ASN A 89 -13.34 4.93 3.15
CA ASN A 89 -13.05 5.06 1.72
C ASN A 89 -14.01 4.20 0.86
N ASP A 90 -15.03 4.86 0.33
CA ASP A 90 -16.11 4.21 -0.43
C ASP A 90 -15.95 4.32 -1.96
N GLY A 91 -14.87 4.94 -2.43
CA GLY A 91 -14.59 5.16 -3.84
C GLY A 91 -15.01 6.55 -4.36
N THR A 92 -15.85 7.26 -3.62
CA THR A 92 -16.34 8.60 -3.98
C THR A 92 -16.28 9.61 -2.82
N ASP A 93 -15.73 9.18 -1.69
CA ASP A 93 -15.53 10.01 -0.51
C ASP A 93 -14.47 11.11 -0.75
N PRO A 94 -14.32 12.08 0.16
CA PRO A 94 -13.41 13.21 -0.03
C PRO A 94 -11.90 12.86 -0.06
N SER A 95 -11.49 11.61 0.13
CA SER A 95 -10.09 11.17 0.07
C SER A 95 -9.44 11.28 -1.32
N THR A 96 -10.24 11.41 -2.38
CA THR A 96 -9.72 11.63 -3.73
C THR A 96 -10.10 13.00 -4.31
N GLN A 97 -10.14 14.03 -3.45
CA GLN A 97 -10.53 15.41 -3.83
C GLN A 97 -9.50 16.42 -3.31
N GLY A 98 -9.33 17.53 -4.02
CA GLY A 98 -8.42 18.60 -3.60
C GLY A 98 -6.96 18.15 -3.57
N VAL A 99 -6.24 18.54 -2.52
CA VAL A 99 -4.83 18.13 -2.31
C VAL A 99 -4.75 17.29 -1.05
N LYS A 100 -4.35 16.02 -1.19
CA LYS A 100 -4.13 15.09 -0.08
C LYS A 100 -2.68 14.67 -0.01
N THR A 101 -2.23 14.30 1.18
CA THR A 101 -0.95 13.61 1.33
C THR A 101 -1.19 12.26 1.99
N LEU A 102 -1.04 11.20 1.19
CA LEU A 102 -1.13 9.83 1.68
C LEU A 102 0.21 9.40 2.27
N HIS A 103 0.22 8.95 3.52
CA HIS A 103 1.35 8.39 4.23
C HIS A 103 1.20 6.89 4.39
N PHE A 104 2.30 6.16 4.21
CA PHE A 104 2.40 4.74 4.51
C PHE A 104 3.88 4.35 4.64
N SER A 105 4.13 3.25 5.34
CA SER A 105 5.46 2.68 5.49
C SER A 105 5.42 1.20 5.18
N VAL A 106 6.41 0.69 4.44
CA VAL A 106 6.53 -0.73 4.09
C VAL A 106 7.83 -1.31 4.62
N LYS A 107 7.80 -2.56 5.07
CA LYS A 107 8.96 -3.32 5.53
C LYS A 107 8.81 -4.79 5.15
N LYS A 108 9.92 -5.41 4.73
CA LYS A 108 9.97 -6.86 4.47
C LYS A 108 9.83 -7.63 5.78
N ASP A 109 9.16 -8.79 5.73
CA ASP A 109 9.30 -9.82 6.74
C ASP A 109 10.37 -10.84 6.31
N ALA A 110 11.40 -11.02 7.13
CA ALA A 110 12.46 -11.99 6.89
C ALA A 110 11.97 -13.45 7.08
N GLU A 111 10.90 -13.66 7.85
CA GLU A 111 10.29 -14.99 8.03
C GLU A 111 9.33 -15.36 6.89
N ARG A 112 8.85 -14.38 6.13
CA ARG A 112 7.85 -14.53 5.05
C ARG A 112 8.27 -13.73 3.81
N PRO A 113 9.46 -14.02 3.24
CA PRO A 113 10.01 -13.22 2.15
C PRO A 113 9.13 -13.30 0.90
N LEU A 114 9.06 -12.18 0.16
CA LEU A 114 8.45 -12.15 -1.16
C LEU A 114 9.33 -12.89 -2.18
N ASN A 115 8.71 -13.60 -3.11
CA ASN A 115 9.42 -14.15 -4.26
C ASN A 115 9.53 -13.11 -5.38
N LEU A 116 10.66 -12.40 -5.45
CA LEU A 116 10.88 -11.27 -6.35
C LEU A 116 10.93 -11.61 -7.85
N SER A 117 10.81 -12.88 -8.23
CA SER A 117 10.55 -13.25 -9.64
C SER A 117 9.14 -12.87 -10.10
N HIS A 118 8.23 -12.56 -9.17
CA HIS A 118 6.88 -12.05 -9.43
C HIS A 118 6.82 -10.53 -9.27
N GLU A 119 5.84 -9.88 -9.92
CA GLU A 119 5.43 -8.50 -9.61
C GLU A 119 4.50 -8.51 -8.39
N TYR A 120 4.79 -7.62 -7.43
CA TYR A 120 3.89 -7.30 -6.32
C TYR A 120 3.39 -5.87 -6.47
N GLN A 121 2.13 -5.64 -6.12
CA GLN A 121 1.55 -4.32 -5.90
C GLN A 121 1.16 -4.22 -4.44
N LEU A 122 1.72 -3.24 -3.74
CA LEU A 122 1.68 -3.17 -2.28
C LEU A 122 0.74 -2.08 -1.76
N VAL A 123 0.81 -0.91 -2.40
CA VAL A 123 -0.06 0.24 -2.09
C VAL A 123 -0.49 0.87 -3.39
N PHE A 124 -1.78 1.02 -3.62
CA PHE A 124 -2.30 1.61 -4.86
C PHE A 124 -3.64 2.28 -4.66
N LEU A 125 -3.96 3.20 -5.58
CA LEU A 125 -5.28 3.83 -5.70
C LEU A 125 -5.95 3.31 -6.96
N GLU A 126 -6.91 2.39 -6.80
CA GLU A 126 -7.74 1.86 -7.89
C GLU A 126 -8.84 2.88 -8.24
N SER A 127 -9.06 3.15 -9.52
CA SER A 127 -10.11 4.06 -9.98
C SER A 127 -11.50 3.55 -9.59
N ASN A 128 -12.47 4.45 -9.40
CA ASN A 128 -13.83 4.07 -8.97
C ASN A 128 -14.59 3.16 -9.97
N ASP A 129 -14.14 3.11 -11.22
CA ASP A 129 -14.64 2.19 -12.24
C ASP A 129 -13.86 0.87 -12.34
N PHE A 130 -12.88 0.66 -11.46
CA PHE A 130 -12.02 -0.53 -11.36
C PHE A 130 -11.23 -0.83 -12.64
N SER A 131 -10.87 0.20 -13.41
CA SER A 131 -10.20 0.05 -14.70
C SER A 131 -8.69 0.29 -14.67
N THR A 132 -8.19 1.08 -13.72
CA THR A 132 -6.75 1.41 -13.62
C THR A 132 -6.34 1.70 -12.18
N ASN A 133 -5.03 1.68 -11.93
CA ASN A 133 -4.45 2.24 -10.72
C ASN A 133 -3.83 3.60 -11.05
N GLN A 134 -4.21 4.64 -10.31
CA GLN A 134 -3.80 6.03 -10.51
C GLN A 134 -2.43 6.35 -9.89
N PHE A 135 -2.02 5.53 -8.93
CA PHE A 135 -0.62 5.28 -8.60
C PHE A 135 -0.51 3.84 -8.10
N VAL A 136 0.70 3.29 -8.10
CA VAL A 136 0.98 1.99 -7.51
C VAL A 136 2.44 1.89 -7.06
N LEU A 137 2.62 1.50 -5.80
CA LEU A 137 3.89 1.02 -5.28
C LEU A 137 4.06 -0.46 -5.65
N LYS A 138 5.14 -0.76 -6.36
CA LYS A 138 5.49 -2.11 -6.81
C LYS A 138 6.84 -2.56 -6.27
N THR A 139 7.04 -3.87 -6.27
CA THR A 139 8.37 -4.51 -6.13
C THR A 139 8.40 -5.84 -6.88
N GLY A 140 9.58 -6.46 -6.98
CA GLY A 140 9.80 -7.67 -7.75
C GLY A 140 9.86 -7.42 -9.27
N THR A 141 9.76 -8.50 -10.05
CA THR A 141 9.93 -8.43 -11.50
C THR A 141 8.65 -7.95 -12.17
N ILE A 142 8.62 -6.67 -12.58
CA ILE A 142 7.45 -6.01 -13.14
C ILE A 142 7.06 -6.64 -14.48
N LEU A 143 5.84 -7.15 -14.57
CA LEU A 143 5.36 -7.90 -15.73
C LEU A 143 5.32 -7.01 -16.97
N GLY A 144 5.93 -7.48 -18.05
CA GLY A 144 6.00 -6.74 -19.32
C GLY A 144 7.03 -5.60 -19.33
N GLN A 145 7.85 -5.46 -18.29
CA GLN A 145 8.94 -4.47 -18.23
C GLN A 145 10.27 -5.15 -17.88
N ASN A 146 11.38 -4.57 -18.35
CA ASN A 146 12.70 -5.00 -17.91
C ASN A 146 12.99 -4.43 -16.53
N THR A 147 12.94 -5.25 -15.49
CA THR A 147 13.27 -4.85 -14.13
C THR A 147 14.73 -5.19 -13.85
N ALA A 148 15.60 -4.17 -13.87
CA ALA A 148 17.04 -4.38 -13.72
C ALA A 148 17.42 -4.98 -12.36
N ASP A 149 16.75 -4.52 -11.30
CA ASP A 149 16.89 -5.07 -9.94
C ASP A 149 15.49 -5.27 -9.32
N PRO A 150 15.00 -6.52 -9.24
CA PRO A 150 13.71 -6.83 -8.63
C PRO A 150 13.60 -6.45 -7.15
N ASP A 151 14.71 -6.27 -6.43
CA ASP A 151 14.72 -5.89 -5.02
C ASP A 151 14.64 -4.37 -4.82
N THR A 152 13.69 -3.76 -5.53
CA THR A 152 13.47 -2.31 -5.60
C THR A 152 12.01 -2.00 -5.31
N LEU A 153 11.77 -0.94 -4.55
CA LEU A 153 10.46 -0.30 -4.44
C LEU A 153 10.30 0.72 -5.56
N GLN A 154 9.22 0.64 -6.33
CA GLN A 154 8.95 1.48 -7.49
C GLN A 154 7.56 2.10 -7.40
N VAL A 155 7.48 3.42 -7.29
CA VAL A 155 6.23 4.17 -7.36
C VAL A 155 5.97 4.53 -8.82
N PHE A 156 4.96 3.91 -9.41
CA PHE A 156 4.42 4.33 -10.69
C PHE A 156 3.23 5.26 -10.47
N GLY A 157 3.08 6.23 -11.36
CA GLY A 157 1.85 7.00 -11.49
C GLY A 157 0.75 6.16 -12.13
N ASN A 158 -0.18 6.82 -12.78
CA ASN A 158 -1.32 6.16 -13.38
C ASN A 158 -0.84 5.15 -14.43
N VAL A 159 -1.30 3.91 -14.27
CA VAL A 159 -0.79 2.75 -15.00
C VAL A 159 -1.05 2.86 -16.50
N ASN A 160 -2.07 3.62 -16.91
CA ASN A 160 -2.34 3.91 -18.32
C ASN A 160 -1.20 4.71 -18.98
N GLN A 161 -0.53 5.58 -18.23
CA GLN A 161 0.63 6.36 -18.68
C GLN A 161 1.95 5.61 -18.39
N GLY A 162 1.97 4.78 -17.35
CA GLY A 162 3.10 3.90 -17.02
C GLY A 162 4.36 4.63 -16.54
N GLN A 163 4.24 5.89 -16.12
CA GLN A 163 5.37 6.70 -15.68
C GLN A 163 5.91 6.21 -14.33
N LEU A 164 7.21 5.92 -14.27
CA LEU A 164 7.93 5.73 -13.01
C LEU A 164 8.15 7.11 -12.36
N LEU A 165 7.55 7.34 -11.18
CA LEU A 165 7.67 8.59 -10.43
C LEU A 165 8.91 8.56 -9.52
N PHE A 166 9.17 7.43 -8.86
CA PHE A 166 10.29 7.27 -7.94
C PHE A 166 10.66 5.80 -7.78
N SER A 167 11.93 5.52 -7.50
CA SER A 167 12.37 4.18 -7.09
C SER A 167 13.51 4.25 -6.07
N THR A 168 13.60 3.22 -5.23
CA THR A 168 14.63 3.07 -4.20
C THR A 168 14.86 1.59 -3.91
N PRO A 169 16.07 1.15 -3.53
CA PRO A 169 16.30 -0.24 -3.10
C PRO A 169 15.36 -0.62 -1.95
N PHE A 170 14.85 -1.84 -1.95
CA PHE A 170 14.03 -2.33 -0.84
C PHE A 170 14.94 -3.02 0.17
N VAL A 171 15.56 -2.27 1.10
CA VAL A 171 16.55 -2.87 2.00
C VAL A 171 15.91 -3.62 3.17
N ASP A 172 16.59 -4.66 3.66
CA ASP A 172 16.08 -5.49 4.76
C ASP A 172 16.09 -4.75 6.12
N GLY A 173 15.21 -5.16 7.02
CA GLY A 173 15.27 -4.78 8.44
C GLY A 173 14.74 -3.38 8.80
N VAL A 174 14.48 -2.50 7.83
CA VAL A 174 13.99 -1.13 8.08
C VAL A 174 12.68 -0.83 7.35
N PHE A 175 11.89 0.09 7.90
CA PHE A 175 10.76 0.67 7.18
C PHE A 175 11.22 1.62 6.08
N HIS A 176 10.46 1.62 5.00
CA HIS A 176 10.56 2.54 3.90
C HIS A 176 9.32 3.43 3.99
N ASN A 177 9.50 4.65 4.47
CA ASN A 177 8.40 5.57 4.74
C ASN A 177 8.16 6.43 3.51
N PHE A 178 6.91 6.50 3.07
CA PHE A 178 6.49 7.30 1.93
C PHE A 178 5.46 8.34 2.37
N ALA A 179 5.49 9.48 1.70
CA ALA A 179 4.31 10.32 1.56
C ALA A 179 4.12 10.70 0.10
N LEU A 180 2.93 10.47 -0.43
CA LEU A 180 2.53 10.87 -1.76
C LEU A 180 1.61 12.07 -1.64
N LYS A 181 2.10 13.25 -2.01
CA LYS A 181 1.25 14.43 -2.14
C LYS A 181 0.53 14.35 -3.48
N LEU A 182 -0.76 14.07 -3.42
CA LEU A 182 -1.68 13.85 -4.53
C LEU A 182 -2.53 15.12 -4.70
N ASP A 183 -2.32 15.83 -5.81
CA ASP A 183 -3.15 16.97 -6.19
C ASP A 183 -4.16 16.51 -7.23
N PHE A 184 -5.38 16.22 -6.77
CA PHE A 184 -6.49 15.75 -7.60
C PHE A 184 -7.05 16.88 -8.48
N ASP A 185 -6.92 18.13 -8.06
CA ASP A 185 -7.38 19.30 -8.83
C ASP A 185 -6.47 19.58 -10.03
N GLN A 186 -5.16 19.39 -9.86
CA GLN A 186 -4.15 19.64 -10.90
C GLN A 186 -3.62 18.38 -11.57
N SER A 187 -4.03 17.19 -11.14
CA SER A 187 -3.50 15.91 -11.63
C SER A 187 -1.98 15.84 -11.53
N THR A 188 -1.46 16.03 -10.32
CA THR A 188 -0.02 15.91 -10.06
C THR A 188 0.28 15.06 -8.83
N THR A 189 1.49 14.52 -8.78
CA THR A 189 2.02 13.78 -7.64
C THR A 189 3.43 14.25 -7.30
N GLN A 190 3.70 14.44 -6.01
CA GLN A 190 5.05 14.63 -5.49
C GLN A 190 5.36 13.53 -4.46
N VAL A 191 6.52 12.90 -4.60
CA VAL A 191 6.96 11.80 -3.73
C VAL A 191 7.90 12.32 -2.66
N PHE A 192 7.60 11.96 -1.42
CA PHE A 192 8.47 12.10 -0.27
C PHE A 192 8.87 10.72 0.23
N PHE A 193 10.12 10.58 0.66
CA PHE A 193 10.66 9.30 1.08
C PHE A 193 11.70 9.45 2.20
N SER A 194 11.80 8.42 3.04
CA SER A 194 12.88 8.17 3.99
C SER A 194 12.98 6.68 4.31
N ALA A 195 14.08 6.26 4.91
CA ALA A 195 14.24 4.90 5.44
C ALA A 195 14.48 4.92 6.95
N GLY A 196 14.04 3.88 7.64
CA GLY A 196 14.13 3.76 9.09
C GLY A 196 13.37 4.87 9.80
N GLU A 197 14.05 5.60 10.67
CA GLU A 197 13.47 6.68 11.49
C GLU A 197 13.86 8.09 11.02
N ASP A 198 14.45 8.20 9.83
CA ASP A 198 14.81 9.51 9.27
C ASP A 198 13.54 10.28 8.87
N PRO A 199 13.51 11.61 9.01
CA PRO A 199 12.42 12.43 8.48
C PRO A 199 12.28 12.28 6.95
N LEU A 200 11.05 12.29 6.46
CA LEU A 200 10.72 12.37 5.05
C LEU A 200 11.34 13.60 4.39
N LYS A 201 11.84 13.40 3.17
CA LYS A 201 12.31 14.47 2.29
C LYS A 201 11.61 14.34 0.95
N ALA A 202 11.34 15.48 0.30
CA ALA A 202 10.92 15.46 -1.09
C ALA A 202 12.03 14.84 -1.94
N VAL A 203 11.75 13.72 -2.59
CA VAL A 203 12.68 13.01 -3.47
C VAL A 203 12.38 13.27 -4.95
N THR A 204 11.24 13.90 -5.24
CA THR A 204 10.87 14.40 -6.56
C THR A 204 10.42 15.86 -6.50
N GLY A 205 10.39 16.51 -7.67
CA GLY A 205 9.52 17.68 -7.88
C GLY A 205 8.04 17.28 -7.94
N VAL A 206 7.19 18.23 -8.30
CA VAL A 206 5.79 17.96 -8.67
C VAL A 206 5.79 17.39 -10.09
N LEU A 207 5.22 16.20 -10.27
CA LEU A 207 5.17 15.47 -11.53
C LEU A 207 3.72 15.34 -11.98
N GLU A 208 3.48 15.48 -13.29
CA GLU A 208 2.17 15.16 -13.88
C GLU A 208 1.78 13.71 -13.56
N ASN A 209 0.55 13.51 -13.11
CA ASN A 209 -0.01 12.20 -12.85
C ASN A 209 -1.55 12.27 -12.88
N ASP A 210 -2.19 11.57 -13.81
CA ASP A 210 -3.65 11.59 -13.91
C ASP A 210 -4.30 10.88 -12.71
N LEU A 211 -4.98 11.67 -11.87
CA LEU A 211 -5.66 11.24 -10.64
C LEU A 211 -7.19 11.45 -10.72
N SER A 212 -7.75 11.57 -11.93
CA SER A 212 -9.15 12.00 -12.14
C SER A 212 -10.22 10.92 -11.85
N GLY A 213 -9.83 9.69 -11.56
CA GLY A 213 -10.71 8.52 -11.49
C GLY A 213 -11.45 8.30 -10.18
N GLN A 214 -11.22 9.13 -9.14
CA GLN A 214 -11.63 8.85 -7.75
C GLN A 214 -11.22 7.42 -7.33
N GLY A 215 -11.83 6.82 -6.31
CA GLY A 215 -11.71 5.39 -6.06
C GLY A 215 -11.08 5.04 -4.73
N GLN A 216 -10.46 3.87 -4.66
CA GLN A 216 -10.14 3.21 -3.40
C GLN A 216 -8.64 3.02 -3.20
N PHE A 217 -8.18 3.29 -1.98
CA PHE A 217 -6.82 3.01 -1.54
C PHE A 217 -6.72 1.58 -1.01
N HIS A 218 -5.83 0.80 -1.59
CA HIS A 218 -5.55 -0.57 -1.21
C HIS A 218 -4.17 -0.66 -0.57
N PHE A 219 -4.10 -1.29 0.60
CA PHE A 219 -2.87 -1.54 1.35
C PHE A 219 -2.72 -3.03 1.61
N GLY A 220 -1.72 -3.68 1.03
CA GLY A 220 -1.52 -5.11 1.25
C GLY A 220 -0.62 -5.75 0.20
N VAL A 221 -1.07 -6.88 -0.34
CA VAL A 221 -0.30 -7.65 -1.31
C VAL A 221 -1.20 -8.11 -2.44
N LEU A 222 -0.88 -7.69 -3.67
CA LEU A 222 -1.32 -8.32 -4.91
C LEU A 222 -0.08 -8.90 -5.61
N LYS A 223 0.04 -10.23 -5.62
CA LYS A 223 1.07 -10.97 -6.36
C LYS A 223 0.54 -11.39 -7.73
N LYS A 224 1.18 -10.93 -8.80
CA LYS A 224 0.89 -11.34 -10.19
C LYS A 224 1.58 -12.67 -10.53
N PRO A 225 1.15 -13.41 -11.57
CA PRO A 225 1.81 -14.64 -11.98
C PRO A 225 3.02 -14.35 -12.88
N VAL A 226 3.86 -15.36 -13.06
CA VAL A 226 4.96 -15.33 -14.05
C VAL A 226 4.54 -16.04 -15.33
N GLY A 227 4.93 -15.51 -16.49
CA GLY A 227 4.73 -16.18 -17.77
C GLY A 227 3.28 -16.31 -18.26
N GLY A 228 2.33 -15.62 -17.61
CA GLY A 228 0.93 -15.60 -18.05
C GLY A 228 0.75 -15.01 -19.45
N GLN A 229 -0.20 -15.55 -20.22
CA GLN A 229 -0.60 -15.05 -21.53
C GLN A 229 -2.10 -14.78 -21.53
N GLY A 230 -2.56 -13.77 -22.29
CA GLY A 230 -3.97 -13.39 -22.31
C GLY A 230 -4.43 -12.81 -20.98
N ASP A 231 -5.54 -13.33 -20.43
CA ASP A 231 -6.05 -12.92 -19.12
C ASP A 231 -5.17 -13.47 -18.00
N ILE A 232 -4.21 -12.66 -17.56
CA ILE A 232 -3.28 -12.99 -16.48
C ILE A 232 -3.96 -13.11 -15.11
N THR A 233 -5.19 -12.62 -14.95
CA THR A 233 -5.93 -12.82 -13.70
C THR A 233 -6.33 -14.29 -13.52
N LYS A 234 -6.32 -15.08 -14.60
CA LYS A 234 -6.68 -16.50 -14.60
C LYS A 234 -5.56 -17.44 -15.07
N ASN A 235 -4.45 -16.91 -15.59
CA ASN A 235 -3.40 -17.69 -16.24
C ASN A 235 -2.01 -17.27 -15.78
N GLY A 236 -1.03 -18.18 -15.95
CA GLY A 236 0.36 -17.98 -15.57
C GLY A 236 0.74 -18.83 -14.35
N PHE A 237 2.02 -18.82 -14.03
CA PHE A 237 2.59 -19.62 -12.96
C PHE A 237 2.48 -18.91 -11.60
N GLN A 238 2.10 -19.68 -10.59
CA GLN A 238 2.17 -19.36 -9.17
C GLN A 238 2.80 -20.58 -8.47
N GLU A 239 3.73 -20.35 -7.55
CA GLU A 239 4.22 -21.42 -6.69
C GLU A 239 3.11 -21.95 -5.78
N ALA A 240 3.29 -23.19 -5.30
CA ALA A 240 2.45 -23.80 -4.29
C ALA A 240 3.16 -23.76 -2.92
N GLY A 241 2.37 -23.78 -1.85
CA GLY A 241 2.86 -23.74 -0.47
C GLY A 241 3.42 -22.38 -0.08
N ILE A 242 2.93 -21.28 -0.68
CA ILE A 242 3.47 -19.95 -0.38
C ILE A 242 3.02 -19.48 1.02
N ASN A 243 3.89 -18.72 1.66
CA ASN A 243 3.65 -18.00 2.90
C ASN A 243 4.49 -16.72 2.85
N GLU A 244 3.91 -15.69 2.25
CA GLU A 244 4.60 -14.44 1.95
C GLU A 244 3.88 -13.29 2.65
N GLY A 245 4.63 -12.29 3.10
CA GLY A 245 4.08 -11.19 3.89
C GLY A 245 4.76 -9.86 3.63
N ILE A 246 4.00 -8.79 3.82
CA ILE A 246 4.53 -7.42 3.87
C ILE A 246 4.07 -6.76 5.16
N ILE A 247 4.97 -6.06 5.82
CA ILE A 247 4.66 -5.28 7.01
C ILE A 247 4.34 -3.85 6.58
N LEU A 248 3.19 -3.36 6.99
CA LEU A 248 2.68 -2.02 6.77
C LEU A 248 2.60 -1.27 8.10
N GLY A 249 2.88 0.03 8.07
CA GLY A 249 2.73 0.93 9.21
C GLY A 249 2.47 2.35 8.74
N GLY A 250 2.12 3.24 9.66
CA GLY A 250 1.99 4.67 9.38
C GLY A 250 0.98 5.01 8.30
N ILE A 251 -0.11 4.24 8.18
CA ILE A 251 -1.15 4.44 7.16
C ILE A 251 -2.08 5.57 7.61
N PHE A 252 -2.01 6.73 6.98
CA PHE A 252 -2.95 7.83 7.20
C PHE A 252 -2.93 8.77 6.01
N GLU A 253 -3.97 9.59 5.87
CA GLU A 253 -4.01 10.62 4.84
C GLU A 253 -4.31 11.98 5.45
N GLU A 254 -3.52 12.97 5.06
CA GLU A 254 -3.69 14.35 5.46
C GLU A 254 -4.52 15.11 4.41
N ASP A 255 -5.43 15.97 4.87
CA ASP A 255 -5.94 17.05 4.05
C ASP A 255 -4.87 18.16 3.96
N SER A 256 -4.17 18.15 2.84
CA SER A 256 -3.03 19.04 2.56
C SER A 256 -3.41 20.22 1.67
N ALA A 257 -4.69 20.56 1.52
CA ALA A 257 -5.16 21.69 0.72
C ALA A 257 -4.54 23.03 1.18
N VAL A 258 -4.20 23.15 2.46
CA VAL A 258 -3.52 24.33 3.04
C VAL A 258 -1.98 24.23 3.02
N GLY A 259 -1.42 23.26 2.30
CA GLY A 259 0.02 23.08 2.12
C GLY A 259 0.76 22.47 3.31
N CYS A 260 0.05 21.89 4.28
CA CYS A 260 0.65 21.19 5.40
C CYS A 260 1.07 19.76 5.01
N ILE A 261 2.13 19.26 5.62
CA ILE A 261 2.59 17.87 5.50
C ILE A 261 3.35 17.46 6.76
N THR A 262 3.08 16.28 7.30
CA THR A 262 3.86 15.69 8.40
C THR A 262 5.10 15.01 7.85
N LEU A 263 6.30 15.50 8.19
CA LEU A 263 7.56 14.95 7.67
C LEU A 263 8.26 13.97 8.63
N ALA A 264 7.86 13.95 9.90
CA ALA A 264 8.43 13.06 10.89
C ALA A 264 7.40 12.77 11.97
N GLY A 265 7.59 11.64 12.66
CA GLY A 265 7.00 11.46 13.98
C GLY A 265 7.42 12.59 14.94
N LYS A 266 6.58 12.87 15.94
CA LYS A 266 6.98 13.63 17.13
C LYS A 266 7.99 12.81 17.94
N LYS A 267 9.24 12.67 17.49
CA LYS A 267 10.28 12.11 18.35
C LYS A 267 10.33 12.89 19.68
N ALA A 268 10.33 12.14 20.79
CA ALA A 268 10.46 12.60 22.17
C ALA A 268 11.67 13.52 22.40
#